data_AF-A0A960YAC6-F1
#
_entry.id   AF-A0A960YAC6-F1
#
_cell.length_a   1.000
_cell.length_b   1.000
_cell.length_c   1.000
_cell.angle_alpha   90.00
_cell.angle_beta   90.00
_cell.angle_gamma   90.00
#
_symmetry.space_group_name_H-M   'P 1'
#
loop_
_entity.id
_entity.type
_entity.pdbx_description
1 polymer ?
#
loop_
_entity_poly.entity_id
_entity_poly.type
_entity_poly.pdbx_seq_one_letter_code
_entity_poly.pdbx_strand_id
1 'polypeptide(L)' 'PIAILDGRFGPYVKHQKTNASLPKDMAPEDVSLEQALDLLAAREARKGAKKTTKAKTAKKKAAAKTTKAKKKA' A
#
# COMPACT_ATOMS: atom_id res chain seq x y z
N PRO A 1 5.93 4.59 21.58
CA PRO A 1 5.87 5.68 20.58
C PRO A 1 5.27 5.19 19.25
N ILE A 2 4.36 5.98 18.68
CA ILE A 2 3.82 5.77 17.33
C ILE A 2 4.60 6.72 16.40
N ALA A 3 5.10 6.20 15.29
CA ALA A 3 5.81 6.98 14.29
C ALA A 3 5.33 6.60 12.89
N ILE A 4 5.26 7.58 12.00
CA ILE A 4 5.00 7.38 10.59
C ILE A 4 6.32 7.46 9.85
N LEU A 5 6.62 6.47 9.02
CA LEU A 5 7.86 6.36 8.28
C LEU A 5 7.59 6.02 6.82
N ASP A 6 8.42 6.52 5.91
CA ASP A 6 8.40 6.12 4.51
C ASP A 6 9.23 4.86 4.29
N GLY A 7 8.60 3.83 3.70
CA GLY A 7 9.23 2.56 3.40
C GLY A 7 9.16 2.20 1.91
N ARG A 8 9.80 1.09 1.52
CA ARG A 8 9.85 0.63 0.11
C ARG A 8 8.47 0.41 -0.53
N PHE A 9 7.43 0.15 0.27
CA PHE A 9 6.07 -0.11 -0.20
C PHE A 9 5.11 1.08 -0.03
N GLY A 10 5.62 2.21 0.45
CA GLY A 10 4.84 3.39 0.85
C GLY A 10 4.98 3.72 2.34
N PRO A 11 4.32 4.79 2.78
CA PRO A 11 4.31 5.20 4.18
C PRO A 11 3.65 4.12 5.06
N TYR A 12 4.14 3.99 6.29
CA TYR A 12 3.63 3.04 7.27
C TYR A 12 3.67 3.61 8.69
N VAL A 13 2.73 3.14 9.50
CA VAL A 13 2.67 3.40 10.94
C VAL A 13 3.44 2.30 11.66
N LYS A 14 4.38 2.71 12.51
CA LYS A 14 5.15 1.84 13.40
C LYS A 14 4.78 2.11 14.85
N HIS A 15 4.42 1.05 15.56
CA HIS A 15 4.27 1.07 17.00
C HIS A 15 5.00 -0.12 17.63
N GLN A 16 6.11 0.13 18.31
CA GLN A 16 6.96 -0.89 18.92
C GLN A 16 7.34 -2.01 17.91
N LYS A 17 6.77 -3.22 18.06
CA LYS A 17 7.00 -4.40 17.22
C LYS A 17 5.97 -4.56 16.10
N THR A 18 4.91 -3.76 16.09
CA THR A 18 3.79 -3.84 15.15
C THR A 18 3.91 -2.75 14.09
N ASN A 19 3.65 -3.15 12.83
CA ASN A 19 3.76 -2.26 11.68
C ASN A 19 2.52 -2.41 10.79
N ALA A 20 1.87 -1.28 10.51
CA ALA A 20 0.70 -1.19 9.65
C ALA A 20 0.99 -0.28 8.45
N SER A 21 0.79 -0.81 7.24
CA SER A 21 0.94 -0.05 6.00
C SER A 21 -0.19 0.97 5.88
N LEU A 22 0.13 2.18 5.45
CA LEU A 22 -0.91 3.16 5.11
C LEU A 22 -1.48 2.87 3.71
N PRO A 23 -2.78 3.12 3.48
CA PRO A 23 -3.36 3.11 2.14
C PRO A 23 -2.66 4.15 1.26
N LYS A 24 -2.42 3.83 -0.02
CA LYS A 24 -1.76 4.75 -0.96
C LYS A 24 -2.60 5.99 -1.31
N ASP A 25 -3.89 5.94 -1.01
CA ASP A 25 -4.84 7.02 -1.25
C ASP A 25 -4.88 8.03 -0.08
N MET A 26 -4.16 7.75 1.02
CA MET A 26 -4.13 8.58 2.21
C MET A 26 -2.70 9.07 2.46
N ALA A 27 -2.53 10.39 2.58
CA ALA A 27 -1.23 10.99 2.86
C ALA A 27 -0.83 10.69 4.32
N PRO A 28 0.48 10.46 4.61
CA PRO A 28 0.95 10.21 5.97
C PRO A 28 0.69 11.38 6.92
N GLU A 29 0.53 12.58 6.39
CA GLU A 29 0.30 13.83 7.12
C GLU A 29 -1.15 13.94 7.63
N ASP A 30 -2.10 13.32 6.93
CA ASP A 30 -3.53 13.35 7.25
C ASP A 30 -3.94 12.24 8.24
N VAL A 31 -2.99 11.38 8.63
CA VAL A 31 -3.27 10.23 9.51
C VAL A 31 -3.38 10.72 10.94
N SER A 32 -4.60 10.67 11.48
CA SER A 32 -4.82 10.92 12.90
C SER A 32 -4.37 9.74 13.77
N LEU A 33 -4.18 10.00 15.05
CA LEU A 33 -3.77 8.99 16.02
C LEU A 33 -4.81 7.85 16.14
N GLU A 34 -6.10 8.16 16.02
CA GLU A 34 -7.18 7.17 16.01
C GLU A 34 -7.10 6.24 14.80
N GLN A 35 -6.91 6.81 13.59
CA GLN A 35 -6.74 6.03 12.37
C GLN A 35 -5.49 5.14 12.43
N ALA A 36 -4.40 5.66 12.99
CA ALA A 36 -3.18 4.89 13.21
C ALA A 36 -3.42 3.70 14.15
N LEU A 37 -4.17 3.89 15.24
CA LEU A 37 -4.54 2.82 16.18
C LEU A 37 -5.44 1.77 15.52
N ASP A 38 -6.44 2.18 14.75
CA ASP A 38 -7.34 1.27 14.04
C ASP A 38 -6.58 0.40 13.03
N LEU A 39 -5.66 1.01 12.26
CA LEU A 39 -4.83 0.27 11.30
C LEU A 39 -3.88 -0.71 11.99
N LEU A 40 -3.32 -0.33 13.15
CA LEU A 40 -2.48 -1.20 13.96
C LEU A 40 -3.30 -2.36 14.53
N ALA A 41 -4.45 -2.10 15.15
CA ALA A 41 -5.34 -3.12 15.71
C ALA A 41 -5.83 -4.10 14.62
N ALA A 42 -6.25 -3.58 13.46
CA ALA A 42 -6.63 -4.39 12.31
C ALA A 42 -5.46 -5.26 11.81
N ARG A 43 -4.22 -4.75 11.85
CA ARG A 43 -3.02 -5.53 11.49
C ARG A 43 -2.67 -6.58 12.53
N GLU A 44 -2.80 -6.29 13.81
CA GLU A 44 -2.56 -7.28 14.88
C GLU A 44 -3.58 -8.43 14.79
N ALA A 45 -4.87 -8.11 14.60
CA ALA A 45 -5.90 -9.12 14.37
C ALA A 45 -5.62 -9.96 13.10
N ARG A 46 -5.13 -9.34 12.02
CA ARG A 46 -4.76 -10.02 10.78
C ARG A 46 -3.45 -10.81 10.87
N LYS A 47 -2.56 -10.52 11.81
CA LYS A 47 -1.27 -11.20 11.96
C LYS A 47 -1.44 -12.66 12.40
N GLY A 48 -2.58 -13.00 13.01
CA GLY A 48 -3.01 -14.40 13.24
C GLY A 48 -3.78 -15.01 12.07
N ALA A 49 -4.52 -14.19 11.31
CA ALA A 49 -5.24 -14.63 10.12
C ALA A 49 -4.37 -14.46 8.87
N LYS A 50 -3.42 -15.38 8.66
CA LYS A 50 -2.80 -15.61 7.35
C LYS A 50 -3.90 -16.06 6.38
N LYS A 51 -4.71 -15.13 5.88
CA LYS A 51 -5.60 -15.36 4.75
C LYS A 51 -4.73 -15.51 3.52
N THR A 52 -4.33 -16.76 3.29
CA THR A 52 -4.26 -17.32 1.96
C THR A 52 -5.54 -16.95 1.21
N THR A 53 -5.41 -16.69 -0.10
CA THR A 53 -6.47 -16.28 -1.05
C THR A 53 -6.77 -14.77 -1.13
N LYS A 54 -6.14 -14.12 -2.12
CA LYS A 54 -6.82 -13.90 -3.40
C LYS A 54 -5.81 -13.67 -4.51
N ALA A 55 -5.78 -14.63 -5.43
CA ALA A 55 -5.12 -14.54 -6.71
C ALA A 55 -5.83 -13.52 -7.62
N LYS A 56 -5.09 -13.11 -8.67
CA LYS A 56 -5.54 -12.50 -9.93
C LYS A 56 -6.10 -11.07 -9.87
N THR A 57 -5.20 -10.12 -10.14
CA THR A 57 -5.48 -9.09 -11.17
C THR A 57 -4.27 -8.89 -12.06
N ALA A 58 -3.95 -9.91 -12.87
CA ALA A 58 -3.46 -9.60 -14.20
C ALA A 58 -4.66 -9.05 -14.98
N LYS A 59 -4.65 -7.75 -15.31
CA LYS A 59 -5.04 -7.19 -16.61
C LYS A 59 -5.20 -5.66 -16.50
N LYS A 60 -4.46 -4.97 -17.37
CA LYS A 60 -4.68 -3.61 -17.89
C LYS A 60 -3.87 -2.46 -17.27
N LYS A 61 -2.56 -2.42 -17.62
CA LYS A 61 -2.01 -1.27 -18.37
C LYS A 61 -0.75 -1.64 -19.18
N ALA A 62 -0.86 -2.71 -19.98
CA ALA A 62 -0.08 -2.82 -21.22
C ALA A 62 -1.00 -2.30 -22.35
N ALA A 63 -1.05 -0.98 -22.54
CA ALA A 63 -1.64 -0.31 -23.70
C ALA A 63 -1.40 1.21 -23.59
N ALA A 64 -0.25 1.67 -24.07
CA ALA A 64 0.10 3.03 -24.56
C ALA A 64 1.63 3.17 -24.42
N LYS A 65 2.49 3.16 -25.45
CA LYS A 65 2.33 3.32 -26.88
C LYS A 65 3.48 2.56 -27.57
N THR A 66 3.19 1.52 -28.34
CA THR A 66 4.09 0.97 -29.36
C THR A 66 3.37 0.98 -30.70
N THR A 67 3.23 2.16 -31.30
CA THR A 67 3.00 2.30 -32.75
C THR A 67 3.58 3.65 -33.21
N LYS A 68 4.89 3.69 -33.45
CA LYS A 68 5.45 4.62 -34.45
C LYS A 68 6.05 3.78 -35.57
N ALA A 69 5.15 3.16 -36.34
CA ALA A 69 5.46 2.66 -37.67
C ALA A 69 5.34 3.82 -38.67
N LYS A 70 6.10 3.70 -39.77
CA LYS A 70 6.21 4.59 -40.96
C LYS A 70 7.09 5.82 -40.72
N LYS A 71 8.33 5.89 -41.27
CA LYS A 71 8.71 5.79 -42.70
C LYS A 71 7.77 6.58 -43.62
N LYS A 72 8.15 7.82 -43.88
CA LYS A 72 7.97 8.59 -45.12
C LYS A 72 9.14 9.59 -45.13
N ALA A 73 10.06 9.39 -46.07
CA ALA A 73 10.18 10.18 -47.30
C ALA A 73 11.03 11.42 -47.02
#